data_AF-A0A7U4JPY2-F1
#
_entry.id   AF-A0A7U4JPY2-F1
#
_cell.length_a   1.000
_cell.length_b   1.000
_cell.length_c   1.000
_cell.angle_alpha   90.00
_cell.angle_beta   90.00
_cell.angle_gamma   90.00
#
_symmetry.space_group_name_H-M   'P 1'
#
loop_
_entity.id
_entity.type
_entity.pdbx_description
1 polymer ?
#
loop_
_entity_poly.entity_id
_entity_poly.type
_entity_poly.pdbx_seq_one_letter_code
_entity_poly.pdbx_strand_id
1 'polypeptide(L)'
;MIFLSRLTKITNEKYSIGYIHYMPFDEKHGLGKTKEELEQEGILLESIIEPKQIEGKQATMYWNPIEGKIFYEYEDIPKSKEETLEEKIKTLTENLAQEKINNMKKDALAVNLTKEVANLKVEVMNLKKGGNQ
;
A
#
# COMPACT_ATOMS: atom_id res chain seq x y z
N MET A 1 7.32 28.45 -21.54
CA MET A 1 7.58 27.31 -22.45
C MET A 1 8.32 26.25 -21.68
N ILE A 2 7.99 24.98 -21.88
CA ILE A 2 8.48 23.82 -21.16
C ILE A 2 8.96 22.82 -22.21
N PHE A 3 10.12 22.21 -21.98
CA PHE A 3 10.70 21.22 -22.87
C PHE A 3 10.60 19.83 -22.25
N LEU A 4 10.07 18.87 -23.01
CA LEU A 4 10.00 17.46 -22.66
C LEU A 4 10.92 16.67 -23.59
N SER A 5 11.74 15.79 -23.04
CA SER A 5 12.58 14.90 -23.86
C SER A 5 12.79 13.55 -23.19
N ARG A 6 13.66 12.72 -23.80
CA ARG A 6 13.89 11.32 -23.41
C ARG A 6 12.58 10.53 -23.37
N LEU A 7 11.78 10.70 -24.42
CA LEU A 7 10.48 10.05 -24.55
C LEU A 7 10.70 8.56 -24.84
N THR A 8 10.17 7.70 -23.97
CA THR A 8 10.20 6.25 -24.20
C THR A 8 8.80 5.76 -24.52
N LYS A 9 8.63 5.19 -25.72
CA LYS A 9 7.37 4.64 -26.19
C LYS A 9 6.92 3.49 -25.30
N ILE A 10 5.71 3.58 -24.76
CA ILE A 10 5.03 2.47 -24.07
C ILE A 10 3.98 1.88 -25.02
N THR A 11 3.12 2.72 -25.58
CA THR A 11 2.16 2.37 -26.64
C THR A 11 2.19 3.43 -27.75
N ASN A 12 1.35 3.30 -28.78
CA ASN A 12 1.22 4.35 -29.79
C ASN A 12 0.65 5.67 -29.24
N GLU A 13 -0.10 5.60 -28.14
CA GLU A 13 -0.79 6.74 -27.51
C GLU A 13 -0.14 7.17 -26.19
N LYS A 14 0.91 6.47 -25.76
CA LYS A 14 1.52 6.67 -24.44
C LYS A 14 3.04 6.60 -24.50
N TYR A 15 3.68 7.71 -24.15
CA TYR A 15 5.12 7.82 -23.99
C TYR A 15 5.42 8.28 -22.57
N SER A 16 6.37 7.61 -21.92
CA SER A 16 6.94 8.10 -20.67
C SER A 16 7.92 9.23 -20.94
N ILE A 17 7.95 10.20 -20.03
CA ILE A 17 8.78 11.40 -20.12
C ILE A 17 9.98 11.23 -19.17
N GLY A 18 11.19 11.18 -19.72
CA GLY A 18 12.41 11.01 -18.93
C GLY A 18 13.10 12.31 -18.52
N TYR A 19 12.70 13.44 -19.10
CA TYR A 19 13.28 14.75 -18.79
C TYR A 19 12.28 15.88 -19.03
N ILE A 20 12.22 16.83 -18.09
CA ILE A 20 11.39 18.03 -18.15
C ILE A 20 12.26 19.23 -17.80
N HIS A 21 12.24 20.26 -18.64
CA HIS A 21 12.91 21.53 -18.38
C HIS A 21 11.91 22.69 -18.48
N TYR A 22 11.68 23.39 -17.36
CA TYR A 22 10.63 24.41 -17.26
C TYR A 22 11.02 25.78 -17.84
N MET A 23 12.31 26.01 -18.12
CA MET A 23 12.82 27.28 -18.61
C MET A 23 13.86 27.09 -19.74
N PRO A 24 13.52 26.39 -20.84
CA PRO A 24 14.50 25.94 -21.84
C PRO A 24 15.25 27.08 -22.56
N PHE A 25 14.69 28.29 -22.60
CA PHE A 25 15.26 29.48 -23.26
C PHE A 25 15.72 30.56 -22.28
N ASP A 26 15.79 30.27 -20.99
CA ASP A 26 16.30 31.23 -20.01
C ASP A 26 17.80 31.48 -20.24
N GLU A 27 18.24 32.74 -20.08
CA GLU A 27 19.61 33.16 -20.37
C GLU A 27 20.65 32.48 -19.46
N LYS A 28 20.27 32.19 -18.21
CA LYS A 28 21.19 31.68 -17.18
C LYS A 28 21.01 30.18 -16.93
N HIS A 29 19.75 29.73 -16.95
CA HIS A 29 19.34 28.39 -16.58
C HIS A 29 18.76 27.59 -17.75
N GLY A 30 18.74 28.16 -18.97
CA GLY A 30 18.26 27.48 -20.16
C GLY A 30 19.25 26.48 -20.75
N LEU A 31 18.85 25.89 -21.87
CA LEU A 31 19.60 24.83 -22.54
C LEU A 31 20.62 25.36 -23.56
N GLY A 32 20.62 26.68 -23.82
CA GLY A 32 21.51 27.31 -24.80
C GLY A 32 21.24 26.88 -26.24
N LYS A 33 20.04 26.36 -26.53
CA LYS A 33 19.61 25.86 -27.84
C LYS A 33 18.49 26.72 -28.42
N THR A 34 18.38 26.75 -29.74
CA THR A 34 17.25 27.39 -30.42
C THR A 34 15.99 26.54 -30.30
N LYS A 35 14.86 27.14 -30.69
CA LYS A 35 13.57 26.44 -30.69
C LYS A 35 13.62 25.22 -31.63
N GLU A 36 14.17 25.41 -32.82
CA GLU A 36 14.26 24.40 -33.87
C GLU A 36 15.15 23.23 -33.44
N GLU A 37 16.26 23.50 -32.75
CA GLU A 37 17.14 22.45 -32.21
C GLU A 37 16.43 21.62 -31.13
N LEU A 38 15.66 22.26 -30.25
CA LEU A 38 14.90 21.53 -29.22
C LEU A 38 13.73 20.74 -29.81
N GLU A 39 13.05 21.25 -30.84
CA GLU A 39 11.98 20.52 -31.53
C GLU A 39 12.46 19.26 -32.26
N GLN A 40 13.75 19.18 -32.62
CA GLN A 40 14.35 17.95 -33.14
C GLN A 40 14.62 16.90 -32.05
N GLU A 41 14.78 17.32 -30.80
CA GLU A 41 15.16 16.45 -29.68
C GLU A 41 13.97 16.08 -28.77
N GLY A 42 12.87 16.81 -28.85
CA GLY A 42 11.74 16.65 -27.94
C GLY A 42 10.55 17.54 -28.27
N ILE A 43 9.76 17.85 -27.26
CA ILE A 43 8.48 18.56 -27.39
C ILE A 43 8.55 19.85 -26.59
N LEU A 44 8.14 20.95 -27.22
CA LEU A 44 7.94 22.22 -26.54
C LEU A 44 6.45 22.45 -26.27
N LEU A 45 6.12 22.80 -25.03
CA LEU A 45 4.78 23.09 -24.57
C LEU A 45 4.71 24.47 -23.93
N GLU A 46 3.57 25.14 -23.98
CA GLU A 46 3.41 26.40 -23.29
C GLU A 46 3.31 26.22 -21.78
N SER A 47 2.53 25.21 -21.36
CA SER A 47 2.25 24.86 -19.97
C SER A 47 2.01 23.35 -19.79
N ILE A 48 2.10 22.89 -18.54
CA ILE A 48 1.69 21.54 -18.14
C ILE A 48 0.48 21.68 -17.23
N ILE A 49 -0.58 20.91 -17.50
CA ILE A 49 -1.74 20.83 -16.61
C ILE A 49 -1.33 20.22 -15.27
N GLU A 50 -1.78 20.79 -14.15
CA GLU A 50 -1.50 20.19 -12.84
C GLU A 50 -2.28 18.88 -12.66
N PRO A 51 -1.67 17.83 -12.08
CA PRO A 51 -2.38 16.60 -11.78
C PRO A 51 -3.40 16.84 -10.67
N LYS A 52 -4.47 16.02 -10.65
CA LYS A 52 -5.40 16.02 -9.52
C LYS A 52 -4.73 15.39 -8.31
N GLN A 53 -4.89 16.01 -7.15
CA GLN A 53 -4.51 15.34 -5.90
C GLN A 53 -5.60 14.33 -5.53
N ILE A 54 -5.24 13.05 -5.54
CA ILE A 54 -6.13 11.95 -5.14
C ILE A 54 -5.43 11.25 -3.98
N GLU A 55 -6.11 11.18 -2.83
CA GLU A 55 -5.58 10.56 -1.62
C GLU A 55 -5.15 9.11 -1.89
N GLY A 56 -3.94 8.76 -1.44
CA GLY A 56 -3.37 7.42 -1.63
C GLY A 56 -2.90 7.09 -3.05
N LYS A 57 -2.98 8.03 -4.00
CA LYS A 57 -2.53 7.81 -5.38
C LYS A 57 -1.40 8.76 -5.80
N GLN A 58 -0.44 8.23 -6.53
CA GLN A 58 0.59 9.00 -7.20
C GLN A 58 0.19 9.24 -8.66
N ALA A 59 0.31 10.49 -9.11
CA ALA A 59 0.11 10.85 -10.50
C ALA A 59 1.41 10.65 -11.29
N THR A 60 1.35 9.84 -12.35
CA THR A 60 2.46 9.65 -13.30
C THR A 60 2.13 10.32 -14.62
N MET A 61 3.01 11.23 -15.05
CA MET A 61 2.83 12.04 -16.26
C MET A 61 3.25 11.27 -17.52
N TYR A 62 2.41 11.34 -18.55
CA TYR A 62 2.66 10.76 -19.85
C TYR A 62 2.38 11.74 -20.98
N TRP A 63 2.97 11.47 -22.15
CA TRP A 63 2.71 12.17 -23.39
C TRP A 63 1.89 11.31 -24.35
N ASN A 64 0.82 11.88 -24.90
CA ASN A 64 0.08 11.30 -26.03
C ASN A 64 0.48 12.01 -27.34
N PRO A 65 1.23 11.36 -28.25
CA PRO A 65 1.68 11.98 -29.49
C PRO A 65 0.57 12.12 -30.54
N ILE A 66 -0.55 11.40 -30.41
CA ILE A 66 -1.67 11.48 -31.35
C ILE A 66 -2.50 12.73 -31.04
N GLU A 67 -2.78 12.96 -29.76
CA GLU A 67 -3.54 14.11 -29.30
C GLU A 67 -2.70 15.38 -29.12
N GLY A 68 -1.38 15.22 -29.03
CA GLY A 68 -0.46 16.31 -28.74
C GLY A 68 -0.63 16.86 -27.32
N LYS A 69 -0.92 16.01 -26.34
CA LYS A 69 -1.27 16.42 -24.97
C LYS A 69 -0.62 15.55 -23.90
N ILE A 70 -0.42 16.17 -22.74
CA ILE A 70 -0.06 15.47 -21.51
C ILE A 70 -1.32 14.89 -20.86
N PHE A 71 -1.18 13.71 -20.30
CA PHE A 71 -2.17 13.10 -19.42
C PHE A 71 -1.51 12.45 -18.21
N TYR A 72 -2.32 12.12 -17.22
CA TYR A 72 -1.87 11.47 -15.99
C TYR A 72 -2.59 10.16 -15.76
N GLU A 73 -1.85 9.15 -15.34
CA GLU A 73 -2.41 7.97 -14.71
C GLU A 73 -2.17 8.02 -13.21
N TYR A 74 -3.08 7.44 -12.44
CA TYR A 74 -3.09 7.52 -10.98
C TYR A 74 -2.96 6.12 -10.40
N GLU A 75 -1.77 5.81 -9.92
CA GLU A 75 -1.41 4.50 -9.37
C GLU A 75 -1.44 4.57 -7.84
N ASP A 76 -1.74 3.45 -7.19
CA ASP A 76 -1.72 3.40 -5.72
C ASP A 76 -0.29 3.62 -5.21
N ILE A 77 -0.14 4.52 -4.23
CA ILE A 77 1.15 4.72 -3.58
C ILE A 77 1.45 3.43 -2.81
N PRO A 78 2.55 2.72 -3.14
CA PRO A 78 2.93 1.56 -2.37
C PRO A 78 3.18 2.00 -0.93
N LYS A 79 2.55 1.30 0.03
CA LYS A 79 2.78 1.55 1.45
C LYS A 79 4.27 1.54 1.73
N SER A 80 4.71 2.49 2.54
CA SER A 80 6.07 2.49 3.05
C SER A 80 6.35 1.20 3.83
N LYS A 81 7.63 0.87 3.97
CA LYS A 81 8.04 -0.25 4.82
C LYS A 81 7.58 -0.05 6.26
N GLU A 82 7.56 1.18 6.74
CA GLU A 82 7.14 1.55 8.09
C GLU A 82 5.64 1.29 8.30
N GLU A 83 4.78 1.80 7.41
CA GLU A 83 3.33 1.54 7.46
C GLU A 83 3.02 0.03 7.39
N THR A 84 3.76 -0.69 6.54
CA THR A 84 3.62 -2.14 6.43
C THR A 84 4.02 -2.86 7.73
N LEU A 85 5.03 -2.36 8.44
CA LEU A 85 5.48 -2.92 9.72
C LEU A 85 4.49 -2.60 10.84
N GLU A 86 3.95 -1.39 10.87
CA GLU A 86 2.92 -0.99 11.85
C GLU A 86 1.67 -1.86 11.73
N GLU A 87 1.19 -2.10 10.52
CA GLU A 87 0.05 -3.00 10.29
C GLU A 87 0.33 -4.41 10.79
N LYS A 88 1.54 -4.93 10.51
CA LYS A 88 1.96 -6.25 11.02
C LYS A 88 2.00 -6.28 12.54
N ILE A 89 2.53 -5.24 13.19
CA ILE A 89 2.60 -5.14 14.66
C ILE A 89 1.18 -5.11 15.24
N LYS A 90 0.27 -4.34 14.63
CA LYS A 90 -1.13 -4.27 15.05
C LYS A 90 -1.80 -5.65 14.98
N THR A 91 -1.72 -6.32 13.83
CA THR A 91 -2.30 -7.66 13.65
C THR A 91 -1.68 -8.69 14.60
N LEU A 92 -0.36 -8.66 14.80
CA LEU A 92 0.30 -9.57 15.75
C LEU A 92 -0.15 -9.31 17.18
N THR A 93 -0.36 -8.04 17.55
CA THR A 93 -0.85 -7.67 18.88
C THR A 93 -2.28 -8.13 19.11
N GLU A 94 -3.16 -7.97 18.12
CA GLU A 94 -4.54 -8.47 18.16
C GLU A 94 -4.59 -10.00 18.28
N ASN A 95 -3.79 -10.70 17.47
CA ASN A 95 -3.68 -12.16 17.54
C ASN A 95 -3.15 -12.64 18.89
N LEU A 96 -2.14 -11.97 19.44
CA LEU A 96 -1.59 -12.30 20.76
C LEU A 96 -2.63 -12.10 21.87
N ALA A 97 -3.42 -11.03 21.79
CA ALA A 97 -4.50 -10.78 22.75
C ALA A 97 -5.57 -11.88 22.66
N GLN A 98 -5.96 -12.28 21.45
CA GLN A 98 -6.94 -13.34 21.24
C GLN A 98 -6.44 -14.70 21.74
N GLU A 99 -5.17 -15.03 21.50
CA GLU A 99 -4.59 -16.28 22.00
C GLU A 99 -4.49 -16.31 23.53
N LYS A 100 -4.19 -15.17 24.17
CA LYS A 100 -4.25 -15.08 25.64
C LYS A 100 -5.66 -15.35 26.16
N ILE A 101 -6.70 -14.79 25.52
CA ILE A 101 -8.10 -15.04 25.87
C ILE A 101 -8.45 -16.52 25.69
N ASN A 102 -8.02 -17.13 24.59
CA ASN A 102 -8.25 -18.55 24.32
C ASN A 102 -7.61 -19.43 25.39
N ASN A 103 -6.38 -19.11 25.81
CA ASN A 103 -5.70 -19.84 26.87
C ASN A 103 -6.41 -19.67 28.22
N MET A 104 -6.81 -18.46 28.60
CA MET A 104 -7.60 -18.24 29.83
C MET A 104 -8.91 -19.04 29.84
N LYS A 105 -9.60 -19.13 28.68
CA LYS A 105 -10.82 -19.95 28.54
C LYS A 105 -10.52 -21.44 28.70
N LYS A 106 -9.41 -21.93 28.14
CA LYS A 106 -8.98 -23.33 28.30
C LYS A 106 -8.66 -23.64 29.76
N ASP A 107 -7.95 -22.75 30.45
CA ASP A 107 -7.63 -22.92 31.87
C ASP A 107 -8.90 -22.96 32.74
N ALA A 108 -9.85 -22.07 32.49
CA ALA A 108 -11.14 -22.07 33.18
C ALA A 108 -11.92 -23.37 32.93
N LEU A 109 -11.93 -23.87 31.68
CA LEU A 109 -12.56 -25.13 31.34
C LEU A 109 -11.89 -26.32 32.04
N ALA A 110 -10.56 -26.35 32.09
CA ALA A 110 -9.80 -27.40 32.78
C ALA A 110 -10.11 -27.44 34.28
N VAL A 111 -10.23 -26.28 34.92
CA VAL A 111 -10.65 -26.18 36.33
C VAL A 111 -12.06 -26.72 36.53
N ASN A 112 -13.00 -26.38 35.64
CA ASN A 112 -14.39 -26.87 35.73
C ASN A 112 -14.49 -28.38 35.56
N LEU A 113 -13.83 -28.94 34.55
CA LEU A 113 -13.78 -30.39 34.33
C LEU A 113 -13.14 -31.13 35.51
N THR A 114 -12.09 -30.56 36.11
CA THR A 114 -11.47 -31.14 37.31
C THR A 114 -12.44 -31.21 38.48
N LYS A 115 -13.28 -30.18 38.68
CA LYS A 115 -14.32 -30.17 39.71
C LYS A 115 -15.41 -31.21 39.43
N GLU A 116 -15.87 -31.31 38.18
CA GLU A 116 -16.87 -32.31 37.78
C GLU A 116 -16.37 -33.75 38.00
N VAL A 117 -15.13 -34.04 37.61
CA VAL A 117 -14.51 -35.35 37.84
C VAL A 117 -14.40 -35.66 39.34
N ALA A 118 -14.06 -34.68 40.17
CA ALA A 118 -14.01 -34.85 41.62
C ALA A 118 -15.39 -35.18 42.21
N ASN A 119 -16.43 -34.45 41.79
CA ASN A 119 -17.80 -34.68 42.24
C ASN A 119 -18.32 -36.07 41.83
N LEU A 120 -18.15 -36.45 40.57
CA LEU A 120 -18.53 -37.78 40.08
C LEU A 120 -17.79 -38.90 40.84
N LYS A 121 -16.51 -38.70 41.18
CA LYS A 121 -15.75 -39.66 41.99
C LYS A 121 -16.36 -39.84 43.39
N VAL A 122 -16.83 -38.76 44.01
CA VAL A 122 -17.51 -38.80 45.32
C VAL A 122 -18.84 -39.55 45.21
N GLU A 123 -19.65 -39.26 44.20
CA GLU A 123 -20.93 -39.95 43.96
C GLU A 123 -20.73 -41.46 43.76
N VAL A 124 -19.77 -41.87 42.93
CA VAL A 124 -19.44 -43.28 42.71
C VAL A 124 -18.99 -43.97 44.00
N MET A 125 -18.22 -43.29 44.86
CA MET A 125 -17.81 -43.85 46.16
C MET A 125 -19.00 -44.06 47.10
N ASN A 126 -19.96 -43.14 47.12
CA ASN A 126 -21.16 -43.24 47.94
C ASN A 126 -22.06 -44.39 47.48
N LEU A 127 -22.27 -44.54 46.16
CA LEU A 127 -23.06 -45.65 45.59
C LEU A 127 -22.44 -47.02 45.90
N LYS A 128 -21.11 -47.15 45.82
CA LYS A 128 -20.40 -48.40 46.18
C LYS A 128 -20.53 -48.78 47.65
N LYS A 129 -20.68 -47.81 48.56
CA LYS A 129 -20.90 -48.07 49.98
C LYS A 129 -22.35 -48.48 50.30
N GLY A 130 -23.32 -47.98 49.54
CA GLY A 130 -24.74 -48.28 49.72
C GLY A 130 -25.20 -49.63 49.15
N GLY A 131 -24.43 -50.27 48.27
CA GLY A 131 -24.76 -51.57 47.65
C GLY A 131 -24.31 -52.82 48.41
N ASN A 132 -23.72 -52.67 49.60
CA ASN A 132 -23.26 -53.78 50.48
C ASN A 132 -24.16 -53.96 51.72
N GLN A 133 -25.49 -53.94 51.54
CA GLN A 133 -26.45 -54.37 52.56
C GLN A 133 -27.33 -55.49 52.01
#